data_AF-A0A9E5KJX4-F1
#
_entry.id   AF-A0A9E5KJX4-F1
#
_cell.length_a   1.000
_cell.length_b   1.000
_cell.length_c   1.000
_cell.angle_alpha   90.00
_cell.angle_beta   90.00
_cell.angle_gamma   90.00
#
_symmetry.space_group_name_H-M   'P 1'
#
loop_
_entity.id
_entity.type
_entity.pdbx_description
1 polymer ?
#
loop_
_entity_poly.entity_id
_entity_poly.type
_entity_poly.pdbx_seq_one_letter_code
_entity_poly.pdbx_strand_id
1 'polypeptide(L)' 'EHGIGSLKAHKLTQHKSSVALGLMKSIKHALDPHNLMNPGRVLEI' A
#
# COMPACT_ATOMS: atom_id res chain seq x y z
N GLU A 1 12.60 -14.37 -3.25
CA GLU A 1 11.93 -13.18 -2.67
C GLU A 1 10.89 -12.56 -3.62
N HIS A 2 9.70 -13.15 -3.75
CA HIS A 2 8.64 -12.57 -4.61
C HIS A 2 7.94 -11.42 -3.87
N GLY A 3 7.99 -10.21 -4.44
CA GLY A 3 7.28 -9.04 -3.93
C GLY A 3 5.76 -9.24 -3.81
N ILE A 4 5.10 -8.28 -3.17
CA ILE A 4 3.66 -8.35 -2.89
C ILE A 4 2.87 -8.21 -4.21
N GLY A 5 3.14 -7.16 -4.97
CA GLY A 5 2.40 -6.85 -6.21
C GLY A 5 0.89 -6.69 -5.99
N SER A 6 0.15 -6.43 -7.06
CA SER A 6 -1.31 -6.27 -7.03
C SER A 6 -2.02 -7.56 -6.59
N LEU A 7 -1.46 -8.73 -6.91
CA LEU A 7 -2.02 -10.04 -6.55
C LEU A 7 -2.06 -10.31 -5.04
N LYS A 8 -1.23 -9.67 -4.22
CA LYS A 8 -1.19 -9.87 -2.76
C LYS A 8 -1.51 -8.60 -1.97
N ALA A 9 -1.88 -7.50 -2.64
CA ALA A 9 -2.24 -6.23 -1.98
C ALA A 9 -3.43 -6.40 -1.02
N HIS A 10 -4.43 -7.21 -1.37
CA HIS A 10 -5.57 -7.53 -0.49
C HIS A 10 -5.21 -8.41 0.72
N LYS A 11 -4.07 -9.13 0.68
CA LYS A 11 -3.59 -9.95 1.81
C LYS A 11 -2.78 -9.12 2.81
N LEU A 12 -2.19 -8.00 2.36
CA LEU A 12 -1.49 -7.06 3.24
C LEU A 12 -2.40 -6.51 4.34
N THR A 13 -3.66 -6.20 4.01
CA THR A 13 -4.63 -5.69 4.96
C THR A 13 -5.06 -6.72 6.01
N GLN A 14 -4.93 -8.02 5.69
CA GLN A 14 -5.23 -9.14 6.59
C GLN A 14 -4.04 -9.52 7.49
N HIS A 15 -2.81 -9.23 7.06
CA HIS A 15 -1.59 -9.64 7.78
C HIS A 15 -0.87 -8.51 8.53
N LYS A 16 -1.16 -7.23 8.21
CA LYS A 16 -0.54 -6.08 8.90
C LYS A 16 -1.54 -5.37 9.79
N SER A 17 -1.03 -4.85 10.92
CA SER A 17 -1.85 -4.04 11.82
C SER A 17 -2.38 -2.79 11.12
N SER A 18 -3.56 -2.34 11.53
CA SER A 18 -4.19 -1.12 11.04
C SER A 18 -3.28 0.10 11.16
N VAL A 19 -2.48 0.17 12.22
CA VAL A 19 -1.48 1.22 12.45
C VAL A 19 -0.39 1.23 11.36
N ALA A 20 0.17 0.06 11.03
CA ALA A 20 1.18 -0.04 9.99
C ALA A 20 0.61 0.33 8.61
N LEU A 21 -0.62 -0.07 8.31
CA LEU A 21 -1.31 0.30 7.07
C LEU A 21 -1.53 1.82 6.99
N GLY A 22 -1.95 2.45 8.09
CA GLY A 22 -2.13 3.90 8.18
C GLY A 22 -0.82 4.67 7.94
N LEU A 23 0.29 4.19 8.51
CA LEU A 23 1.61 4.78 8.29
C LEU A 23 2.03 4.68 6.81
N MET A 24 1.88 3.52 6.20
CA MET A 24 2.25 3.33 4.78
C MET A 24 1.39 4.19 3.85
N LYS A 25 0.09 4.36 4.13
CA LYS A 25 -0.80 5.27 3.40
C LYS A 25 -0.35 6.73 3.54
N SER A 26 0.02 7.15 4.75
CA SER A 26 0.48 8.51 5.03
C SER A 26 1.78 8.83 4.28
N ILE A 27 2.74 7.90 4.31
CA ILE A 27 4.01 8.03 3.58
C ILE A 27 3.74 8.11 2.06
N LYS A 28 2.89 7.22 1.54
CA LYS A 28 2.56 7.18 0.13
C LYS A 28 1.84 8.45 -0.34
N HIS A 29 0.93 9.00 0.46
CA HIS A 29 0.27 10.27 0.15
C HIS A 29 1.24 11.46 0.18
N ALA A 30 2.18 11.49 1.14
CA ALA A 30 3.20 12.53 1.20
C ALA A 30 4.15 12.51 -0.01
N LEU A 31 4.46 11.32 -0.54
CA LEU A 31 5.36 11.15 -1.68
C LEU A 31 4.65 11.27 -3.04
N ASP A 32 3.39 10.86 -3.12
CA ASP A 32 2.63 10.78 -4.36
C ASP A 32 1.16 11.20 -4.12
N PRO A 33 0.92 12.50 -3.88
CA PRO A 33 -0.41 13.01 -3.55
C PRO A 33 -1.41 12.85 -4.70
N HIS A 34 -0.92 12.75 -5.93
CA HIS A 34 -1.73 12.53 -7.14
C HIS A 34 -1.84 11.05 -7.53
N ASN A 35 -1.27 10.13 -6.74
CA ASN A 35 -1.31 8.68 -6.94
C ASN A 35 -0.87 8.21 -8.34
N LEU A 36 0.14 8.85 -8.92
CA LEU A 36 0.64 8.55 -10.27
C LEU A 36 1.59 7.35 -10.30
N MET A 37 2.23 7.03 -9.17
CA MET A 37 3.22 5.97 -9.09
C MET A 37 2.59 4.63 -8.66
N ASN A 38 2.27 3.77 -9.64
CA ASN A 38 1.77 2.41 -9.43
C ASN A 38 0.50 2.32 -8.56
N PRO A 39 -0.63 2.92 -9.00
CA PRO A 39 -1.89 2.89 -8.26
C PRO A 39 -2.35 1.45 -8.04
N GLY A 40 -2.87 1.16 -6.83
CA GLY A 40 -3.48 -0.13 -6.48
C GLY A 40 -2.52 -1.33 -6.35
N ARG A 41 -1.21 -1.13 -6.49
CA ARG A 41 -0.24 -2.23 -6.51
C ARG A 41 0.16 -2.74 -5.14
N VAL A 42 0.04 -1.92 -4.10
CA VAL A 42 0.46 -2.25 -2.72
C VAL A 42 -0.57 -1.78 -1.69
N LEU A 43 -1.11 -0.58 -1.88
CA LEU A 43 -2.16 0.00 -1.07
C LEU A 43 -3.25 0.53 -1.99
N GLU A 44 -4.51 0.32 -1.61
CA GLU A 44 -5.64 1.09 -2.13
C GLU A 44 -5.66 2.42 -1.37
N ILE A 45 -5.56 3.51 -2.12
CA ILE A 45 -5.57 4.90 -1.65
C ILE A 45 -6.70 5.60 -2.37
#